data_AF-A0AAV5U3K4-F1
#
_entry.id   AF-A0AAV5U3K4-F1
#
_cell.length_a   1.000
_cell.length_b   1.000
_cell.length_c   1.000
_cell.angle_alpha   90.00
_cell.angle_beta   90.00
_cell.angle_gamma   90.00
#
_symmetry.space_group_name_H-M   'P 1'
#
loop_
_entity.id
_entity.type
_entity.pdbx_description
1 polymer ?
#
loop_
_entity_poly.entity_id
_entity_poly.type
_entity_poly.pdbx_seq_one_letter_code
_entity_poly.pdbx_strand_id
1 'polypeptide(L)'
;MIIEAGLFHFPAKIWAVLSKTSGLNLPGMILAVVKAEEDNNEHKLQSAAINVCVLLENSNKMRKLRNQGASRMGRYARLGELNGTYLSNVYLVAKLIYCINTLIQFITLNKFLKQPDIFWGASVLSDLVHGHNWEDSGNFPRIAMCDFEVRVMGNVQSTLLIYSISGLLTLIDSLTHFITMKMPSRRQRFVKRFINVSLEEKAGFDDFVKIYLNPDMFLILKMIDGHVSEIVTGNILHQLYHNFR
;
A
#
# COMPACT_ATOMS: atom_id res chain seq x y z
N MET A 1 10.12 21.45 8.09
CA MET A 1 10.62 20.89 6.81
C MET A 1 11.49 19.63 7.01
N ILE A 2 12.70 19.69 7.60
CA ILE A 2 13.54 18.46 7.76
C ILE A 2 12.87 17.39 8.63
N ILE A 3 12.27 17.78 9.76
CA ILE A 3 11.55 16.86 10.66
C ILE A 3 10.34 16.23 9.95
N GLU A 4 9.61 17.01 9.15
CA GLU A 4 8.45 16.55 8.37
C GLU A 4 8.86 15.53 7.29
N ALA A 5 9.99 15.78 6.61
CA ALA A 5 10.56 14.84 5.66
C ALA A 5 10.99 13.53 6.35
N GLY A 6 11.62 13.62 7.52
CA GLY A 6 11.97 12.46 8.33
C GLY A 6 10.74 11.63 8.75
N LEU A 7 9.66 12.29 9.14
CA LEU A 7 8.39 11.65 9.52
C LEU A 7 7.73 10.91 8.34
N PHE A 8 7.89 11.36 7.09
CA PHE A 8 7.41 10.60 5.92
C PHE A 8 8.21 9.34 5.62
N HIS A 9 9.48 9.29 5.99
CA HIS A 9 10.30 8.08 5.84
C HIS A 9 10.04 7.04 6.93
N PHE A 10 9.48 7.46 8.06
CA PHE A 10 9.28 6.59 9.22
C PHE A 10 8.41 5.36 8.94
N PRO A 11 7.23 5.46 8.28
CA PRO A 11 6.40 4.29 8.05
C PRO A 11 7.02 3.31 7.04
N ALA A 12 7.78 3.78 6.05
CA ALA A 12 8.55 2.92 5.14
C ALA A 12 9.59 2.08 5.88
N LYS A 13 10.29 2.69 6.86
CA LYS A 13 11.26 1.97 7.69
C LYS A 13 10.59 0.95 8.59
N ILE A 14 9.45 1.29 9.20
CA ILE A 14 8.64 0.34 9.98
C ILE A 14 8.25 -0.86 9.12
N TRP A 15 7.72 -0.61 7.91
CA TRP A 15 7.39 -1.67 6.96
C TRP A 15 8.62 -2.53 6.63
N ALA A 16 9.76 -1.92 6.33
CA ALA A 16 10.99 -2.63 5.97
C ALA A 16 11.54 -3.50 7.12
N VAL A 17 11.36 -3.09 8.38
CA VAL A 17 11.80 -3.86 9.55
C VAL A 17 10.81 -4.98 9.87
N LEU A 18 9.51 -4.67 9.93
CA LEU A 18 8.47 -5.65 10.30
C LEU A 18 8.16 -6.66 9.18
N SER A 19 8.42 -6.33 7.92
CA SER A 19 8.30 -7.30 6.83
C SER A 19 9.39 -8.36 6.89
N LYS A 20 10.60 -8.04 7.39
CA LYS A 20 11.69 -9.03 7.55
C LYS A 20 11.38 -10.10 8.58
N THR A 21 10.62 -9.77 9.63
CA THR A 21 10.22 -10.76 10.65
C THR A 21 9.25 -11.81 10.11
N SER A 22 8.65 -11.60 8.92
CA SER A 22 7.86 -12.63 8.24
C SER A 22 8.70 -13.83 7.76
N GLY A 23 10.03 -13.70 7.75
CA GLY A 23 10.94 -14.72 7.22
C GLY A 23 11.02 -14.77 5.70
N LEU A 24 10.31 -13.86 5.00
CA LEU A 24 10.34 -13.74 3.55
C LEU A 24 11.26 -12.59 3.13
N ASN A 25 12.21 -12.87 2.23
CA ASN A 25 13.02 -11.83 1.60
C ASN A 25 12.27 -11.20 0.42
N LEU A 26 11.25 -10.38 0.73
CA LEU A 26 10.42 -9.72 -0.29
C LEU A 26 11.25 -8.88 -1.29
N PRO A 27 12.17 -8.01 -0.84
CA PRO A 27 12.94 -7.18 -1.78
C PRO A 27 13.83 -8.04 -2.69
N GLY A 28 14.48 -9.07 -2.15
CA GLY A 28 15.33 -9.96 -2.93
C GLY A 28 14.55 -10.76 -3.97
N MET A 29 13.34 -11.21 -3.61
CA MET A 29 12.47 -11.96 -4.52
C MET A 29 11.93 -11.09 -5.66
N ILE A 30 11.41 -9.90 -5.35
CA ILE A 30 10.92 -8.96 -6.38
C ILE A 30 12.07 -8.53 -7.28
N LEU A 31 13.22 -8.18 -6.71
CA LEU A 31 14.40 -7.79 -7.48
C LEU A 31 14.90 -8.92 -8.39
N ALA A 32 14.85 -10.17 -7.94
CA ALA A 32 15.24 -11.32 -8.76
C ALA A 32 14.33 -11.48 -9.98
N VAL A 33 13.03 -11.27 -9.84
CA VAL A 33 12.07 -11.33 -10.96
C VAL A 33 12.25 -10.14 -11.89
N VAL A 34 12.33 -8.92 -11.35
CA VAL A 34 12.54 -7.69 -12.13
C VAL A 34 13.83 -7.78 -12.95
N LYS A 35 14.93 -8.18 -12.33
CA LYS A 35 16.21 -8.31 -13.03
C LYS A 35 16.17 -9.41 -14.12
N ALA A 36 15.46 -10.50 -13.87
CA ALA A 36 15.32 -11.56 -14.85
C ALA A 36 14.47 -11.13 -16.06
N GLU A 37 13.49 -10.26 -15.84
CA GLU A 37 12.69 -9.63 -16.89
C GLU A 37 13.53 -8.61 -17.68
N GLU A 38 14.27 -7.73 -17.00
CA GLU A 38 15.16 -6.74 -17.64
C GLU A 38 16.25 -7.41 -18.51
N ASP A 39 16.79 -8.54 -18.06
CA ASP A 39 17.78 -9.35 -18.80
C ASP A 39 17.18 -10.02 -20.07
N ASN A 40 15.84 -9.99 -20.26
CA ASN A 40 15.10 -10.68 -21.33
C ASN A 40 15.47 -12.18 -21.48
N ASN A 41 15.91 -12.82 -20.39
CA ASN A 41 16.32 -14.21 -20.39
C ASN A 41 15.18 -15.07 -19.85
N GLU A 42 14.41 -15.67 -20.75
CA GLU A 42 13.23 -16.48 -20.44
C GLU A 42 13.53 -17.61 -19.45
N HIS A 43 14.70 -18.26 -19.56
CA HIS A 43 15.10 -19.35 -18.68
C HIS A 43 15.41 -18.86 -17.24
N LYS A 44 16.01 -17.68 -17.09
CA LYS A 44 16.21 -17.04 -15.78
C LYS A 44 14.90 -16.56 -15.19
N LEU A 45 14.02 -15.99 -16.03
CA LEU A 45 12.71 -15.49 -15.62
C LEU A 45 11.82 -16.61 -15.11
N GLN A 46 11.76 -17.73 -15.84
CA GLN A 46 11.04 -18.92 -15.42
C GLN A 46 11.62 -19.49 -14.12
N SER A 47 12.95 -19.55 -13.99
CA SER A 47 13.58 -19.98 -12.73
C SER A 47 13.24 -19.06 -11.56
N ALA A 48 13.26 -17.74 -11.75
CA ALA A 48 12.88 -16.77 -10.72
C ALA A 48 11.40 -16.89 -10.33
N ALA A 49 10.50 -17.05 -11.30
CA ALA A 49 9.07 -17.28 -11.09
C ALA A 49 8.80 -18.58 -10.31
N ILE A 50 9.46 -19.68 -10.66
CA ILE A 50 9.37 -20.95 -9.93
C ILE A 50 9.86 -20.78 -8.49
N ASN A 51 10.99 -20.10 -8.30
CA ASN A 51 11.54 -19.84 -6.96
C ASN A 51 10.56 -19.04 -6.08
N VAL A 52 9.86 -18.05 -6.67
CA VAL A 52 8.78 -17.31 -6.00
C VAL A 52 7.65 -18.26 -5.59
N CYS A 53 7.16 -19.09 -6.51
CA CYS A 53 6.10 -20.07 -6.24
C CYS A 53 6.48 -21.00 -5.09
N VAL A 54 7.68 -21.60 -5.14
CA VAL A 54 8.20 -22.51 -4.12
C VAL A 54 8.33 -21.81 -2.76
N LEU A 55 8.82 -20.57 -2.73
CA LEU A 55 8.94 -19.81 -1.48
C LEU A 55 7.56 -19.51 -0.87
N LEU A 56 6.59 -19.09 -1.68
CA LEU A 56 5.22 -18.83 -1.25
C LEU A 56 4.54 -20.10 -0.72
N GLU A 57 4.72 -21.23 -1.40
CA GLU A 57 4.18 -22.52 -0.97
C GLU A 57 4.80 -23.03 0.32
N ASN A 58 6.13 -22.97 0.43
CA ASN A 58 6.84 -23.32 1.66
C ASN A 58 6.36 -22.45 2.83
N SER A 59 6.17 -21.14 2.61
CA SER A 59 5.62 -20.25 3.64
C SER A 59 4.20 -20.65 4.07
N ASN A 60 3.36 -21.04 3.12
CA ASN A 60 1.99 -21.49 3.38
C ASN A 60 1.96 -22.83 4.14
N LYS A 61 2.85 -23.77 3.76
CA LYS A 61 3.00 -25.08 4.40
C LYS A 61 3.51 -24.94 5.83
N MET A 62 4.58 -24.18 6.05
CA MET A 62 5.12 -23.90 7.40
C MET A 62 4.09 -23.25 8.30
N ARG A 63 3.26 -22.35 7.75
CA ARG A 63 2.13 -21.78 8.48
C ARG A 63 1.09 -22.83 8.88
N LYS A 64 0.67 -23.71 7.96
CA LYS A 64 -0.30 -24.78 8.27
C LYS A 64 0.20 -25.68 9.41
N LEU A 65 1.49 -26.05 9.37
CA LEU A 65 2.15 -26.82 10.45
C LEU A 65 2.13 -26.06 11.78
N ARG A 66 2.45 -24.76 11.79
CA ARG A 66 2.40 -23.92 12.99
C ARG A 66 0.98 -23.77 13.56
N ASN A 67 -0.05 -23.86 12.71
CA ASN A 67 -1.45 -23.73 13.10
C ASN A 67 -2.01 -25.00 13.76
N GLN A 68 -1.49 -26.18 13.40
CA GLN A 68 -1.91 -27.47 13.97
C GLN A 68 -1.56 -27.62 15.46
N GLY A 69 -0.57 -26.88 15.97
CA GLY A 69 -0.13 -26.92 17.38
C GLY A 69 -0.55 -25.72 18.25
N ALA A 70 -1.39 -24.80 17.76
CA ALA A 70 -1.66 -23.52 18.44
C ALA A 70 -2.98 -23.50 19.24
N SER A 71 -2.89 -23.24 20.56
CA SER A 71 -4.04 -22.98 21.43
C SER A 71 -4.88 -21.77 20.98
N ARG A 72 -6.19 -21.76 21.30
CA ARG A 72 -7.13 -20.65 20.97
C ARG A 72 -6.62 -19.28 21.45
N MET A 73 -5.97 -19.22 22.62
CA MET A 73 -5.40 -17.97 23.17
C MET A 73 -4.16 -17.51 22.38
N GLY A 74 -3.31 -18.46 21.97
CA GLY A 74 -2.12 -18.19 21.14
C GLY A 74 -2.45 -17.70 19.73
N ARG A 75 -3.67 -17.96 19.24
CA ARG A 75 -4.16 -17.46 17.94
C ARG A 75 -4.42 -15.96 17.93
N TYR A 76 -4.95 -15.40 19.01
CA TYR A 76 -5.18 -13.95 19.13
C TYR A 76 -3.89 -13.18 19.46
N ALA A 77 -3.03 -13.75 20.32
CA ALA A 77 -1.79 -13.10 20.75
C ALA A 77 -0.77 -12.89 19.62
N ARG A 78 -0.80 -13.70 18.55
CA ARG A 78 0.16 -13.62 17.43
C ARG A 78 -0.33 -12.83 16.21
N LEU A 79 -1.19 -11.83 16.39
CA LEU A 79 -1.49 -10.78 15.38
C LEU A 79 -1.73 -11.28 13.93
N GLY A 80 -2.38 -12.43 13.73
CA GLY A 80 -2.67 -12.99 12.40
C GLY A 80 -1.56 -13.80 11.72
N GLU A 81 -0.44 -14.05 12.41
CA GLU A 81 0.64 -14.96 11.98
C GLU A 81 0.17 -16.37 11.61
N LEU A 82 -0.88 -16.84 12.27
CA LEU A 82 -1.45 -18.17 12.08
C LEU A 82 -2.50 -18.19 10.96
N ASN A 83 -3.07 -17.03 10.63
CA ASN A 83 -4.06 -16.86 9.57
C ASN A 83 -3.42 -16.45 8.23
N GLY A 84 -2.09 -16.26 8.17
CA GLY A 84 -1.36 -15.76 6.99
C GLY A 84 -1.87 -14.40 6.55
N THR A 85 -2.14 -13.56 7.54
CA THR A 85 -2.50 -12.15 7.38
C THR A 85 -1.49 -11.24 8.04
N TYR A 86 -0.35 -11.77 8.51
CA TYR A 86 0.63 -11.00 9.25
C TYR A 86 1.24 -9.90 8.39
N LEU A 87 1.80 -10.29 7.24
CA LEU A 87 2.45 -9.34 6.33
C LEU A 87 1.43 -8.31 5.82
N SER A 88 0.22 -8.78 5.54
CA SER A 88 -0.94 -7.98 5.16
C SER A 88 -1.32 -6.95 6.22
N ASN A 89 -1.43 -7.37 7.48
CA ASN A 89 -1.78 -6.48 8.59
C ASN A 89 -0.66 -5.47 8.86
N VAL A 90 0.61 -5.89 8.83
CA VAL A 90 1.77 -4.99 8.97
C VAL A 90 1.77 -3.93 7.86
N TYR A 91 1.44 -4.31 6.62
CA TYR A 91 1.35 -3.37 5.50
C TYR A 91 0.24 -2.35 5.73
N LEU A 92 -0.93 -2.81 6.16
CA LEU A 92 -2.06 -1.93 6.49
C LEU A 92 -1.73 -0.99 7.66
N VAL A 93 -1.05 -1.48 8.70
CA VAL A 93 -0.59 -0.63 9.81
C VAL A 93 0.38 0.44 9.31
N ALA A 94 1.35 0.09 8.46
CA ALA A 94 2.25 1.08 7.87
C ALA A 94 1.50 2.15 7.07
N LYS A 95 0.48 1.75 6.29
CA LYS A 95 -0.41 2.68 5.55
C LYS A 95 -1.24 3.57 6.50
N LEU A 96 -1.73 3.03 7.61
CA LEU A 96 -2.42 3.84 8.63
C LEU A 96 -1.50 4.87 9.27
N ILE A 97 -0.24 4.51 9.56
CA ILE A 97 0.76 5.46 10.06
C ILE A 97 1.03 6.54 9.02
N TYR A 98 1.09 6.21 7.72
CA TYR A 98 1.16 7.21 6.66
C TYR A 98 -0.02 8.20 6.69
N CYS A 99 -1.25 7.70 6.80
CA CYS A 99 -2.43 8.55 6.90
C CYS A 99 -2.39 9.47 8.13
N ILE A 100 -2.04 8.92 9.30
CA ILE A 100 -1.92 9.69 10.54
C ILE A 100 -0.82 10.75 10.41
N ASN A 101 0.33 10.40 9.83
CA ASN A 101 1.41 11.33 9.61
C ASN A 101 0.98 12.51 8.72
N THR A 102 0.31 12.25 7.60
CA THR A 102 -0.18 13.33 6.73
C THR A 102 -1.20 14.23 7.45
N LEU A 103 -2.08 13.66 8.29
CA LEU A 103 -3.00 14.45 9.12
C LEU A 103 -2.28 15.34 10.14
N ILE A 104 -1.28 14.80 10.84
CA ILE A 104 -0.48 15.56 11.82
C ILE A 104 0.25 16.71 11.16
N GLN A 105 0.85 16.48 9.98
CA GLN A 105 1.55 17.51 9.24
C GLN A 105 0.60 18.60 8.75
N PHE A 106 -0.58 18.21 8.27
CA PHE A 106 -1.63 19.17 7.89
C PHE A 106 -2.07 20.04 9.08
N ILE A 107 -2.31 19.44 10.26
CA ILE A 107 -2.67 20.19 11.48
C ILE A 107 -1.53 21.14 11.90
N THR A 108 -0.29 20.67 11.85
CA THR A 108 0.88 21.48 12.22
C THR A 108 1.01 22.70 11.32
N LEU A 109 0.77 22.53 10.03
CA LEU A 109 0.80 23.60 9.05
C LEU A 109 -0.35 24.60 9.24
N ASN A 110 -1.58 24.12 9.52
CA ASN A 110 -2.71 25.00 9.84
C ASN A 110 -2.44 25.84 11.08
N LYS A 111 -1.81 25.26 12.13
CA LYS A 111 -1.38 26.00 13.32
C LYS A 111 -0.31 27.04 13.00
N PHE A 112 0.65 26.72 12.13
CA PHE A 112 1.69 27.67 11.71
C PHE A 112 1.09 28.88 10.98
N LEU A 113 0.06 28.65 10.17
CA LEU A 113 -0.66 29.69 9.41
C LEU A 113 -1.71 30.43 10.24
N LYS A 114 -1.86 30.10 11.53
CA LYS A 114 -2.86 30.66 12.45
C LYS A 114 -4.29 30.63 11.90
N GLN A 115 -4.63 29.60 11.12
CA GLN A 115 -5.98 29.44 10.59
C GLN A 115 -6.91 28.87 11.68
N PRO A 116 -8.13 29.41 11.85
CA PRO A 116 -9.02 29.02 12.92
C PRO A 116 -9.64 27.63 12.72
N ASP A 117 -9.77 27.16 11.48
CA ASP A 117 -10.54 25.95 11.15
C ASP A 117 -9.69 24.76 10.69
N ILE A 118 -10.05 23.56 11.16
CA ILE A 118 -9.42 22.28 10.75
C ILE A 118 -9.77 21.96 9.29
N PHE A 119 -10.95 22.35 8.82
CA PHE A 119 -11.40 22.15 7.44
C PHE A 119 -11.07 23.33 6.50
N TRP A 120 -10.24 24.26 6.96
CA TRP A 120 -9.88 25.45 6.19
C TRP A 120 -9.32 25.11 4.79
N GLY A 121 -8.54 24.02 4.66
CA GLY A 121 -8.04 23.58 3.35
C GLY A 121 -9.14 23.16 2.36
N ALA A 122 -10.26 22.62 2.83
CA ALA A 122 -11.42 22.30 1.99
C ALA A 122 -12.19 23.56 1.57
N SER A 123 -12.27 24.56 2.45
CA SER A 123 -12.84 25.88 2.13
C SER A 123 -12.04 26.56 1.03
N VAL A 124 -10.71 26.61 1.17
CA VAL A 124 -9.83 27.19 0.14
C VAL A 124 -9.92 26.44 -1.19
N LEU A 125 -9.99 25.12 -1.16
CA LEU A 125 -10.18 24.34 -2.39
C LEU A 125 -11.53 24.63 -3.04
N SER A 126 -12.60 24.74 -2.25
CA SER A 126 -13.92 25.13 -2.72
C SER A 126 -13.90 26.52 -3.34
N ASP A 127 -13.32 27.51 -2.65
CA ASP A 127 -13.20 28.88 -3.13
C ASP A 127 -12.42 28.95 -4.44
N LEU A 128 -11.34 28.18 -4.58
CA LEU A 128 -10.55 28.11 -5.81
C LEU A 128 -11.32 27.47 -6.97
N VAL A 129 -12.09 26.41 -6.72
CA VAL A 129 -12.92 25.74 -7.74
C VAL A 129 -14.06 26.63 -8.21
N HIS A 130 -14.66 27.41 -7.31
CA HIS A 130 -15.73 28.36 -7.62
C HIS A 130 -15.21 29.70 -8.17
N GLY A 131 -13.89 29.88 -8.25
CA GLY A 131 -13.26 31.09 -8.77
C GLY A 131 -13.38 32.30 -7.84
N HIS A 132 -13.66 32.09 -6.55
CA HIS A 132 -13.64 33.16 -5.56
C HIS A 132 -12.21 33.68 -5.40
N ASN A 133 -12.05 35.00 -5.54
CA ASN A 133 -10.75 35.62 -5.41
C ASN A 133 -10.37 35.82 -3.93
N TRP A 134 -9.07 36.01 -3.69
CA TRP A 134 -8.50 36.33 -2.38
C TRP A 134 -9.10 37.60 -1.74
N GLU A 135 -9.60 38.53 -2.56
CA GLU A 135 -10.26 39.77 -2.14
C GLU A 135 -11.59 39.51 -1.43
N ASP A 136 -12.32 38.48 -1.88
CA ASP A 136 -13.63 38.12 -1.34
C ASP A 136 -13.53 37.14 -0.17
N SER A 137 -12.58 36.20 -0.24
CA SER A 137 -12.40 35.14 0.75
C SER A 137 -11.52 35.54 1.95
N GLY A 138 -10.72 36.61 1.83
CA GLY A 138 -9.73 37.02 2.83
C GLY A 138 -8.60 36.01 3.05
N ASN A 139 -8.59 34.91 2.30
CA ASN A 139 -7.60 33.85 2.38
C ASN A 139 -6.37 34.23 1.52
N PHE A 140 -5.21 34.32 2.17
CA PHE A 140 -3.91 34.66 1.56
C PHE A 140 -3.90 35.91 0.69
N PRO A 141 -3.83 37.11 1.29
CA PRO A 141 -3.75 38.34 0.53
C PRO A 141 -2.49 38.37 -0.35
N ARG A 142 -2.67 38.61 -1.65
CA ARG A 142 -1.57 38.75 -2.62
C ARG A 142 -0.76 40.04 -2.42
N ILE A 143 -1.33 40.99 -1.68
CA ILE A 143 -0.72 42.25 -1.30
C ILE A 143 -0.78 42.33 0.22
N ALA A 144 0.37 42.24 0.87
CA ALA A 144 0.49 42.53 2.29
C ALA A 144 1.06 43.94 2.43
N MET A 145 0.32 44.84 3.09
CA MET A 145 0.85 46.14 3.47
C MET A 145 1.92 45.91 4.55
N CYS A 146 3.16 46.26 4.24
CA CYS A 146 4.30 46.01 5.10
C CYS A 146 4.72 47.31 5.78
N ASP A 147 4.67 47.34 7.11
CA ASP A 147 5.45 48.29 7.90
C ASP A 147 6.80 47.60 8.20
N PHE A 148 7.92 48.27 7.94
CA PHE A 148 9.24 47.62 7.80
C PHE A 148 9.68 46.76 9.01
N GLU A 149 9.93 45.46 8.77
CA GLU A 149 11.22 44.80 9.05
C GLU A 149 11.36 43.54 8.18
N VAL A 150 12.45 43.46 7.41
CA VAL A 150 12.64 42.48 6.33
C VAL A 150 12.76 41.05 6.89
N ARG A 151 11.79 40.19 6.54
CA ARG A 151 12.00 38.75 6.40
C ARG A 151 11.34 38.25 5.12
N VAL A 152 12.16 37.81 4.17
CA VAL A 152 11.71 37.18 2.93
C VAL A 152 11.17 35.79 3.28
N MET A 153 9.85 35.66 3.36
CA MET A 153 9.17 34.37 3.56
C MET A 153 8.88 33.75 2.18
N GLY A 154 9.40 32.53 1.98
CA GLY A 154 9.26 31.78 0.73
C GLY A 154 7.80 31.53 0.33
N ASN A 155 7.59 31.47 -0.99
CA ASN A 155 6.31 31.22 -1.66
C ASN A 155 5.49 30.09 -1.01
N VAL A 156 4.48 30.44 -0.19
CA VAL A 156 3.65 29.53 0.63
C VAL A 156 2.50 28.90 -0.18
N GLN A 157 2.32 29.32 -1.43
CA GLN A 157 1.13 29.02 -2.24
C GLN A 157 1.03 27.55 -2.70
N SER A 158 2.14 26.81 -2.77
CA SER A 158 2.12 25.44 -3.28
C SER A 158 1.96 24.38 -2.21
N THR A 159 2.46 24.61 -1.00
CA THR A 159 2.69 23.51 -0.05
C THR A 159 1.39 22.96 0.54
N LEU A 160 0.41 23.81 0.82
CA LEU A 160 -0.88 23.42 1.42
C LEU A 160 -1.76 22.58 0.50
N LEU A 161 -1.84 22.98 -0.78
CA LEU A 161 -2.54 22.21 -1.80
C LEU A 161 -1.84 20.87 -2.01
N ILE A 162 -0.51 20.84 -2.02
CA ILE A 162 0.27 19.60 -2.10
C ILE A 162 -0.02 18.69 -0.90
N TYR A 163 -0.10 19.20 0.33
CA TYR A 163 -0.46 18.39 1.51
C TYR A 163 -1.90 17.85 1.45
N SER A 164 -2.84 18.66 0.97
CA SER A 164 -4.25 18.25 0.85
C SER A 164 -4.42 17.16 -0.22
N ILE A 165 -3.79 17.34 -1.38
CA ILE A 165 -3.80 16.37 -2.49
C ILE A 165 -3.07 15.08 -2.07
N SER A 166 -1.87 15.19 -1.48
CA SER A 166 -1.11 14.01 -1.02
C SER A 166 -1.84 13.26 0.09
N GLY A 167 -2.52 13.96 1.00
CA GLY A 167 -3.41 13.35 2.00
C GLY A 167 -4.54 12.56 1.37
N LEU A 168 -5.26 13.14 0.40
CA LEU A 168 -6.34 12.47 -0.30
C LEU A 168 -5.86 11.24 -1.08
N LEU A 169 -4.76 11.35 -1.83
CA LEU A 169 -4.17 10.22 -2.56
C LEU A 169 -3.75 9.09 -1.63
N THR A 170 -3.11 9.43 -0.50
CA THR A 170 -2.68 8.44 0.51
C THR A 170 -3.89 7.73 1.13
N LEU A 171 -4.96 8.47 1.42
CA LEU A 171 -6.20 7.90 1.93
C LEU A 171 -6.88 6.97 0.91
N ILE A 172 -7.02 7.41 -0.34
CA ILE A 172 -7.60 6.59 -1.42
C ILE A 172 -6.80 5.31 -1.62
N ASP A 173 -5.48 5.39 -1.65
CA ASP A 173 -4.61 4.22 -1.80
C ASP A 173 -4.74 3.27 -0.60
N SER A 174 -4.71 3.80 0.62
CA SER A 174 -4.87 3.03 1.85
C SER A 174 -6.23 2.32 1.91
N LEU A 175 -7.32 3.04 1.59
CA LEU A 175 -8.67 2.49 1.50
C LEU A 175 -8.77 1.42 0.42
N THR A 176 -8.20 1.66 -0.76
CA THR A 176 -8.21 0.69 -1.86
C THR A 176 -7.51 -0.60 -1.48
N HIS A 177 -6.37 -0.51 -0.78
CA HIS A 177 -5.66 -1.68 -0.25
C HIS A 177 -6.43 -2.39 0.85
N PHE A 178 -6.97 -1.64 1.82
CA PHE A 178 -7.79 -2.19 2.90
C PHE A 178 -9.00 -2.96 2.36
N ILE A 179 -9.75 -2.35 1.43
CA ILE A 179 -10.89 -2.98 0.79
C ILE A 179 -10.46 -4.22 0.02
N THR A 180 -9.39 -4.14 -0.78
CA THR A 180 -8.92 -5.28 -1.59
C THR A 180 -8.44 -6.46 -0.72
N MET A 181 -7.84 -6.19 0.43
CA MET A 181 -7.34 -7.24 1.34
C MET A 181 -8.47 -7.90 2.15
N LYS A 182 -9.53 -7.16 2.50
CA LYS A 182 -10.68 -7.67 3.25
C LYS A 182 -11.78 -8.27 2.37
N MET A 183 -11.96 -7.77 1.15
CA MET A 183 -12.99 -8.25 0.23
C MET A 183 -12.47 -9.36 -0.69
N PRO A 184 -12.93 -10.62 -0.54
CA PRO A 184 -12.53 -11.71 -1.43
C PRO A 184 -12.98 -11.48 -2.88
N SER A 185 -14.10 -10.77 -3.10
CA SER A 185 -14.62 -10.48 -4.45
C SER A 185 -13.65 -9.65 -5.31
N ARG A 186 -12.92 -8.71 -4.69
CA ARG A 186 -11.88 -7.94 -5.39
C ARG A 186 -10.64 -8.77 -5.70
N ARG A 187 -10.26 -9.66 -4.78
CA ARG A 187 -9.17 -10.62 -4.99
C ARG A 187 -9.47 -11.55 -6.16
N GLN A 188 -10.70 -12.06 -6.22
CA GLN A 188 -11.16 -12.87 -7.35
C GLN A 188 -11.11 -12.10 -8.67
N ARG A 189 -11.54 -10.83 -8.68
CA ARG A 189 -11.47 -10.00 -9.89
C ARG A 189 -10.04 -9.80 -10.38
N PHE A 190 -9.07 -9.67 -9.49
CA PHE A 190 -7.65 -9.61 -9.84
C PHE A 190 -7.18 -10.92 -10.48
N VAL A 191 -7.40 -12.06 -9.82
CA VAL A 191 -6.94 -13.37 -10.30
C VAL A 191 -7.60 -13.75 -11.64
N LYS A 192 -8.88 -13.41 -11.83
CA LYS A 192 -9.62 -13.64 -13.09
C LYS A 192 -9.07 -12.88 -14.30
N ARG A 193 -8.21 -11.87 -14.11
CA ARG A 193 -7.54 -11.21 -15.23
C ARG A 193 -6.51 -12.11 -15.90
N PHE A 194 -5.95 -13.05 -15.14
CA PHE A 194 -4.86 -13.91 -15.60
C PHE A 194 -5.33 -15.34 -15.91
N ILE A 195 -6.29 -15.87 -15.14
CA ILE A 195 -6.79 -17.24 -15.32
C ILE A 195 -8.21 -17.19 -15.88
N ASN A 196 -8.38 -17.75 -17.08
CA ASN A 196 -9.69 -18.00 -17.69
C ASN A 196 -10.29 -19.28 -17.10
N VAL A 197 -11.44 -19.16 -16.43
CA VAL A 197 -12.08 -20.27 -15.70
C VAL A 197 -13.38 -20.65 -16.40
N SER A 198 -13.54 -21.93 -16.74
CA SER A 198 -14.81 -22.48 -17.23
C SER A 198 -15.87 -22.52 -16.13
N LEU A 199 -17.16 -22.52 -16.49
CA LEU A 199 -18.27 -22.52 -15.54
C LEU A 199 -18.22 -23.72 -14.57
N GLU A 200 -17.71 -24.86 -15.04
CA GLU A 200 -17.59 -26.11 -14.26
C GLU A 200 -16.50 -26.03 -13.19
N GLU A 201 -15.41 -25.29 -13.44
CA GLU A 201 -14.27 -25.17 -12.52
C GLU A 201 -14.42 -23.99 -11.54
N LYS A 202 -15.54 -23.26 -11.60
CA LYS A 202 -15.77 -22.04 -10.82
C LYS A 202 -15.73 -22.27 -9.31
N ALA A 203 -16.19 -23.44 -8.83
CA ALA A 203 -16.14 -23.79 -7.41
C ALA A 203 -14.69 -23.99 -6.93
N GLY A 204 -13.89 -24.76 -7.67
CA GLY A 204 -12.47 -24.98 -7.36
C GLY A 204 -11.65 -23.70 -7.44
N PHE A 205 -11.95 -22.81 -8.39
CA PHE A 205 -11.32 -21.50 -8.48
C PHE A 205 -11.64 -20.60 -7.27
N ASP A 206 -12.89 -20.64 -6.80
CA ASP A 206 -13.29 -19.88 -5.61
C ASP A 206 -12.51 -20.34 -4.37
N ASP A 207 -12.31 -21.65 -4.23
CA ASP A 207 -11.51 -22.24 -3.15
C ASP A 207 -10.03 -21.91 -3.28
N PHE A 208 -9.48 -21.90 -4.50
CA PHE A 208 -8.13 -21.42 -4.77
C PHE A 208 -7.94 -19.97 -4.25
N VAL A 209 -8.84 -19.06 -4.62
CA VAL A 209 -8.68 -17.64 -4.23
C VAL A 209 -8.93 -17.42 -2.74
N LYS A 210 -9.89 -18.12 -2.13
CA LYS A 210 -10.30 -17.90 -0.73
C LYS A 210 -9.43 -18.66 0.27
N ILE A 211 -9.07 -19.90 -0.03
CA ILE A 211 -8.44 -20.84 0.91
C ILE A 211 -6.95 -21.02 0.61
N TYR A 212 -6.59 -21.24 -0.66
CA TYR A 212 -5.19 -21.48 -1.03
C TYR A 212 -4.37 -20.19 -1.03
N LEU A 213 -4.86 -19.18 -1.75
CA LEU A 213 -4.23 -17.88 -1.83
C LEU A 213 -4.56 -17.10 -0.56
N ASN A 214 -3.60 -16.98 0.34
CA ASN A 214 -3.77 -16.21 1.57
C ASN A 214 -3.62 -14.72 1.30
N PRO A 215 -4.13 -13.84 2.18
CA PRO A 215 -3.92 -12.40 2.05
C PRO A 215 -2.46 -12.00 1.89
N ASP A 216 -1.54 -12.65 2.62
CA ASP A 216 -0.09 -12.39 2.50
C ASP A 216 0.45 -12.75 1.11
N MET A 217 0.10 -13.93 0.58
CA MET A 217 0.49 -14.34 -0.79
C MET A 217 -0.11 -13.38 -1.83
N PHE A 218 -1.37 -12.98 -1.64
CA PHE A 218 -2.05 -12.04 -2.52
C PHE A 218 -1.38 -10.65 -2.51
N LEU A 219 -0.96 -10.15 -1.34
CA LEU A 219 -0.22 -8.90 -1.23
C LEU A 219 1.10 -8.97 -2.00
N ILE A 220 1.83 -10.07 -1.87
CA ILE A 220 3.09 -10.29 -2.58
C ILE A 220 2.89 -10.33 -4.09
N LEU A 221 1.87 -11.06 -4.57
CA LEU A 221 1.54 -11.08 -5.99
C LEU A 221 1.21 -9.69 -6.51
N LYS A 222 0.44 -8.90 -5.75
CA LYS A 222 0.14 -7.51 -6.11
C LYS A 222 1.39 -6.63 -6.13
N MET A 223 2.37 -6.89 -5.25
CA MET A 223 3.66 -6.19 -5.28
C MET A 223 4.45 -6.57 -6.54
N ILE A 224 4.49 -7.85 -6.91
CA ILE A 224 5.17 -8.31 -8.13
C ILE A 224 4.53 -7.68 -9.38
N ASP A 225 3.20 -7.71 -9.46
CA ASP A 225 2.41 -7.10 -10.54
C ASP A 225 2.67 -5.59 -10.72
N GLY A 226 2.98 -4.90 -9.62
CA GLY A 226 3.33 -3.47 -9.67
C GLY A 226 4.76 -3.17 -10.14
N HIS A 227 5.64 -4.16 -10.25
CA HIS A 227 7.05 -3.98 -10.62
C HIS A 227 7.45 -4.73 -11.90
N VAL A 228 6.62 -5.66 -12.37
CA VAL A 228 6.92 -6.60 -13.45
C VAL A 228 5.73 -6.62 -14.41
N SER A 229 5.91 -7.02 -15.67
CA SER A 229 4.79 -7.13 -16.62
C SER A 229 3.70 -8.11 -16.16
N GLU A 230 2.47 -7.85 -16.61
CA GLU A 230 1.29 -8.68 -16.33
C GLU A 230 1.49 -10.14 -16.77
N ILE A 231 2.28 -10.39 -17.82
CA ILE A 231 2.56 -11.73 -18.35
C ILE A 231 3.29 -12.58 -17.31
N VAL A 232 4.32 -12.03 -16.65
CA VAL A 232 5.11 -12.75 -15.66
C VAL A 232 4.28 -13.06 -14.42
N THR A 233 3.50 -12.09 -13.95
CA THR A 233 2.54 -12.28 -12.86
C THR A 233 1.53 -13.37 -13.22
N GLY A 234 1.04 -13.38 -14.46
CA GLY A 234 0.16 -14.41 -14.99
C GLY A 234 0.78 -15.81 -14.95
N ASN A 235 2.05 -15.94 -15.37
CA ASN A 235 2.79 -17.21 -15.33
C ASN A 235 2.93 -17.75 -13.89
N ILE A 236 3.30 -16.88 -12.95
CA ILE A 236 3.39 -17.24 -11.52
C ILE A 236 2.03 -17.70 -11.00
N LEU A 237 0.96 -16.97 -11.34
CA LEU A 237 -0.39 -17.29 -10.88
C LEU A 237 -0.92 -18.60 -11.48
N HIS A 238 -0.64 -18.85 -12.76
CA HIS A 238 -0.96 -20.11 -13.43
C HIS A 238 -0.22 -21.29 -12.79
N GLN A 239 1.06 -21.12 -12.46
CA GLN A 239 1.83 -22.16 -11.78
C GLN A 239 1.29 -22.44 -10.37
N LEU A 240 0.94 -21.40 -9.60
CA LEU A 240 0.30 -21.56 -8.29
C LEU A 240 -1.06 -22.26 -8.39
N TYR A 241 -1.84 -21.98 -9.44
CA TYR A 241 -3.12 -22.63 -9.67
C TYR A 241 -2.95 -24.10 -10.09
N HIS A 242 -1.97 -24.40 -10.94
CA HIS A 242 -1.61 -25.76 -11.32
C HIS A 242 -1.19 -26.60 -10.10
N ASN A 243 -0.41 -26.02 -9.17
CA ASN A 243 0.01 -26.70 -7.95
C ASN A 243 -1.11 -26.87 -6.91
N PHE A 244 -2.20 -26.10 -7.02
CA PHE A 244 -3.38 -26.25 -6.17
C PHE A 244 -4.32 -27.36 -6.64
N ARG A 245 -4.47 -27.52 -7.95
CA ARG A 245 -5.32 -28.53 -8.59
C ARG A 245 -4.80 -29.94 -8.33
#